data_AF-A0A4Q5MX30-F1
#
_entry.id   AF-A0A4Q5MX30-F1
#
_cell.length_a   1.000
_cell.length_b   1.000
_cell.length_c   1.000
_cell.angle_alpha   90.00
_cell.angle_beta   90.00
_cell.angle_gamma   90.00
#
_symmetry.space_group_name_H-M   'P 1'
#
loop_
_entity.id
_entity.type
_entity.pdbx_description
1 polymer ?
#
loop_
_entity_poly.entity_id
_entity_poly.type
_entity_poly.pdbx_seq_one_letter_code
_entity_poly.pdbx_strand_id
1 'polypeptide(L)'
;MTEFNAVDPTATWMQIIAILTAAADSPQKTVAGGPDLQSLALGAQIVASRAVALLPIDSDDDLEDLVLEVAASSAVGELIRAAAEAARRYPIDKFPAGAAAVISELDDLVAETEVAS
;
A
#
# COMPACT_ATOMS: atom_id res chain seq x y z
N MET A 1 9.00 4.88 26.15
CA MET A 1 10.17 4.24 25.51
C MET A 1 9.58 3.46 24.35
N THR A 2 9.73 3.99 23.14
CA THR A 2 8.94 3.61 21.97
C THR A 2 9.49 2.32 21.37
N GLU A 3 8.78 1.20 21.57
CA GLU A 3 9.12 -0.09 20.97
C GLU A 3 8.60 -0.16 19.53
N PHE A 4 9.11 0.70 18.64
CA PHE A 4 8.91 0.62 17.19
C PHE A 4 9.91 -0.33 16.52
N ASN A 5 10.23 -1.49 17.11
CA ASN A 5 11.35 -2.30 16.60
C ASN A 5 11.14 -3.81 16.50
N ALA A 6 9.88 -4.25 16.47
CA ALA A 6 9.51 -5.51 15.86
C ALA A 6 8.23 -5.27 15.07
N VAL A 7 8.36 -4.82 13.81
CA VAL A 7 7.19 -4.67 12.93
C VAL A 7 6.63 -6.07 12.71
N ASP A 8 5.63 -6.51 13.48
CA ASP A 8 5.08 -7.85 13.31
C ASP A 8 4.34 -7.95 11.96
N PRO A 9 4.02 -9.17 11.47
CA PRO A 9 3.38 -9.34 10.17
C PRO A 9 2.04 -8.58 10.03
N THR A 10 1.31 -8.38 11.13
CA THR A 10 0.05 -7.63 11.16
C THR A 10 0.31 -6.15 11.00
N ALA A 11 1.24 -5.58 11.76
CA ALA A 11 1.67 -4.19 11.59
C ALA A 11 2.22 -3.92 10.18
N THR A 12 2.95 -4.89 9.61
CA THR A 12 3.43 -4.80 8.22
C THR A 12 2.27 -4.81 7.22
N TRP A 13 1.24 -5.64 7.46
CA TRP A 13 0.05 -5.68 6.63
C TRP A 13 -0.73 -4.36 6.67
N MET A 14 -0.92 -3.78 7.86
CA MET A 14 -1.52 -2.46 8.02
C MET A 14 -0.69 -1.37 7.33
N GLN A 15 0.64 -1.45 7.42
CA GLN A 15 1.53 -0.54 6.72
C GLN A 15 1.37 -0.64 5.19
N ILE A 16 1.28 -1.85 4.63
CA ILE A 16 1.04 -2.05 3.19
C ILE A 16 -0.27 -1.38 2.77
N ILE A 17 -1.34 -1.60 3.53
CA ILE A 17 -2.65 -0.98 3.27
C ILE A 17 -2.54 0.54 3.33
N ALA A 18 -1.91 1.08 4.38
CA ALA A 18 -1.76 2.51 4.56
C ALA A 18 -1.02 3.15 3.38
N ILE A 19 0.06 2.51 2.91
CA ILE A 19 0.82 2.97 1.75
C ILE A 19 -0.02 2.94 0.47
N LEU A 20 -0.81 1.90 0.24
CA LEU A 20 -1.65 1.79 -0.96
C LEU A 20 -2.83 2.78 -0.95
N THR A 21 -3.44 3.00 0.21
CA THR A 21 -4.46 4.04 0.39
C THR A 21 -3.86 5.42 0.15
N ALA A 22 -2.67 5.70 0.70
CA ALA A 22 -1.95 6.94 0.42
C ALA A 22 -1.60 7.09 -1.08
N ALA A 23 -1.27 6.01 -1.78
CA ALA A 23 -1.03 6.03 -3.23
C ALA A 23 -2.30 6.34 -4.03
N ALA A 24 -3.45 5.84 -3.57
CA ALA A 24 -4.76 6.13 -4.15
C ALA A 24 -5.23 7.57 -3.89
N ASP A 25 -5.02 8.06 -2.67
CA ASP A 25 -5.46 9.39 -2.22
C ASP A 25 -4.47 10.51 -2.52
N SER A 26 -3.25 10.16 -2.98
CA SER A 26 -2.21 11.14 -3.30
C SER A 26 -2.78 12.21 -4.24
N PRO A 27 -2.88 13.47 -3.80
CA PRO A 27 -3.39 14.52 -4.64
C PRO A 27 -2.47 14.60 -5.85
N GLN A 28 -3.03 14.37 -7.03
CA GLN A 28 -2.34 14.58 -8.30
C GLN A 28 -2.06 16.08 -8.41
N LYS A 29 -1.02 16.55 -7.70
CA LYS A 29 -0.71 17.95 -7.49
C LYS A 29 0.00 18.50 -8.71
N THR A 30 -0.56 18.25 -9.88
CA THR A 30 -0.24 18.94 -11.11
C THR A 30 -1.33 18.58 -12.12
N VAL A 31 -1.84 19.62 -12.78
CA VAL A 31 -2.60 19.63 -14.05
C VAL A 31 -1.89 18.87 -15.21
N ALA A 32 -0.84 18.10 -14.91
CA ALA A 32 0.00 17.31 -15.81
C ALA A 32 0.08 15.82 -15.42
N GLY A 33 -0.75 15.34 -14.49
CA GLY A 33 -0.88 13.90 -14.24
C GLY A 33 -1.49 13.22 -15.46
N GLY A 34 -0.67 12.54 -16.27
CA GLY A 34 -1.15 11.79 -17.43
C GLY A 34 -2.13 10.68 -17.05
N PRO A 35 -2.87 10.11 -18.03
CA PRO A 35 -3.82 9.02 -17.80
C PRO A 35 -3.19 7.82 -17.08
N ASP A 36 -1.88 7.61 -17.26
CA ASP A 36 -1.12 6.51 -16.65
C ASP A 36 -1.05 6.64 -15.11
N LEU A 37 -0.89 7.86 -14.58
CA LEU A 37 -0.87 8.10 -13.14
C LEU A 37 -2.25 7.96 -12.50
N GLN A 38 -3.32 8.27 -13.25
CA GLN A 38 -4.69 8.00 -12.81
C GLN A 38 -5.01 6.50 -12.79
N SER A 39 -4.50 5.75 -13.78
CA SER A 39 -4.61 4.29 -13.81
C SER A 39 -3.90 3.65 -12.62
N LEU A 40 -2.68 4.10 -12.29
CA LEU A 40 -1.93 3.60 -11.14
C LEU A 40 -2.61 3.90 -9.80
N ALA A 41 -3.14 5.11 -9.61
CA ALA A 41 -3.88 5.46 -8.40
C ALA A 41 -5.16 4.60 -8.23
N LEU A 42 -5.88 4.37 -9.32
CA LEU A 42 -7.06 3.48 -9.32
C LEU A 42 -6.65 2.03 -9.00
N GLY A 43 -5.58 1.55 -9.60
CA GLY A 43 -5.03 0.22 -9.31
C GLY A 43 -4.65 0.08 -7.84
N ALA A 44 -3.94 1.06 -7.27
CA ALA A 44 -3.61 1.10 -5.86
C ALA A 44 -4.87 1.06 -4.97
N GLN A 45 -5.93 1.80 -5.33
CA GLN A 45 -7.20 1.78 -4.60
C GLN A 45 -7.86 0.39 -4.60
N ILE A 46 -7.84 -0.30 -5.74
CA ILE A 46 -8.39 -1.66 -5.87
C ILE A 46 -7.63 -2.64 -4.97
N VAL A 47 -6.29 -2.60 -5.02
CA VAL A 47 -5.45 -3.49 -4.20
C VAL A 47 -5.59 -3.15 -2.71
N ALA A 48 -5.64 -1.87 -2.34
CA ALA A 48 -5.92 -1.42 -0.97
C ALA A 48 -7.25 -1.98 -0.46
N SER A 49 -8.33 -1.83 -1.25
CA SER A 49 -9.67 -2.31 -0.87
C SER A 49 -9.69 -3.83 -0.62
N ARG A 50 -8.96 -4.60 -1.44
CA ARG A 50 -8.82 -6.05 -1.26
C ARG A 50 -7.99 -6.41 -0.04
N ALA A 51 -6.94 -5.63 0.24
CA ALA A 51 -6.08 -5.83 1.39
C ALA A 51 -6.82 -5.51 2.72
N VAL A 52 -7.62 -4.44 2.75
CA VAL A 52 -8.50 -4.07 3.87
C VAL A 52 -9.51 -5.17 4.16
N ALA A 53 -10.08 -5.80 3.13
CA ALA A 53 -11.05 -6.89 3.31
C ALA A 53 -10.47 -8.13 4.04
N LEU A 54 -9.15 -8.21 4.19
CA LEU A 54 -8.46 -9.27 4.94
C LEU A 54 -8.10 -8.86 6.37
N LEU A 55 -8.35 -7.60 6.78
CA LEU A 55 -8.10 -7.13 8.14
C LEU A 55 -9.13 -7.67 9.15
N PRO A 56 -8.72 -7.87 10.41
CA PRO A 56 -9.65 -7.98 11.53
C PRO A 56 -10.52 -6.71 11.66
N ILE A 57 -11.75 -6.86 12.15
CA ILE A 57 -12.74 -5.76 12.24
C ILE A 57 -12.30 -4.62 13.19
N ASP A 58 -11.36 -4.87 14.10
CA ASP A 58 -10.94 -3.92 15.14
C ASP A 58 -9.70 -3.06 14.76
N SER A 59 -9.25 -3.06 13.50
CA SER A 59 -7.99 -2.42 13.06
C SER A 59 -8.17 -1.10 12.30
N ASP A 60 -9.36 -0.51 12.30
CA ASP A 60 -9.71 0.64 11.45
C ASP A 60 -9.07 1.96 11.93
N ASP A 61 -9.19 2.31 13.22
CA ASP A 61 -8.63 3.55 13.78
C ASP A 61 -7.09 3.62 13.65
N ASP A 62 -6.38 2.51 13.86
CA ASP A 62 -4.92 2.44 13.73
C ASP A 62 -4.47 2.61 12.26
N LEU A 63 -5.31 2.18 11.32
CA LEU A 63 -5.02 2.28 9.89
C LEU A 63 -5.13 3.72 9.39
N GLU A 64 -6.15 4.46 9.82
CA GLU A 64 -6.35 5.86 9.41
C GLU A 64 -5.18 6.76 9.82
N ASP A 65 -4.64 6.60 11.04
CA ASP A 65 -3.48 7.36 11.52
C ASP A 65 -2.22 7.07 10.67
N LEU A 66 -1.99 5.80 10.34
CA LEU A 66 -0.88 5.38 9.47
C LEU A 66 -0.99 5.93 8.04
N VAL A 67 -2.20 5.97 7.46
CA VAL A 67 -2.44 6.53 6.12
C VAL A 67 -2.02 8.00 6.07
N LEU A 68 -2.40 8.78 7.08
CA LEU A 68 -2.08 10.21 7.17
C LEU A 68 -0.57 10.46 7.26
N GLU A 69 0.16 9.63 8.02
CA GLU A 69 1.63 9.72 8.11
C GLU A 69 2.30 9.44 6.75
N VAL A 70 1.86 8.39 6.05
CA VAL A 70 2.47 7.97 4.78
C VAL A 70 2.16 8.93 3.64
N ALA A 71 0.92 9.44 3.56
CA ALA A 71 0.48 10.35 2.51
C ALA A 71 1.27 11.67 2.48
N ALA A 72 1.93 12.04 3.58
CA ALA A 72 2.77 13.23 3.63
C ALA A 72 4.10 13.09 2.85
N SER A 73 4.50 11.88 2.43
CA SER A 73 5.93 11.61 2.20
C SER A 73 6.38 11.24 0.78
N SER A 74 5.54 10.88 -0.20
CA SER A 74 6.06 10.36 -1.49
C SER A 74 5.11 10.45 -2.69
N ALA A 75 5.66 10.26 -3.91
CA ALA A 75 4.88 10.16 -5.15
C ALA A 75 4.21 8.76 -5.29
N VAL A 76 3.11 8.67 -6.06
CA VAL A 76 2.31 7.42 -6.26
C VAL A 76 3.17 6.19 -6.59
N GLY A 77 4.08 6.30 -7.57
CA GLY A 77 4.95 5.18 -7.95
C GLY A 77 5.99 4.80 -6.89
N GLU A 78 6.42 5.74 -6.05
CA GLU A 78 7.30 5.44 -4.91
C GLU A 78 6.53 4.72 -3.80
N LEU A 79 5.29 5.13 -3.55
CA LEU A 79 4.39 4.47 -2.60
C LEU A 79 4.10 3.02 -3.02
N ILE A 80 3.75 2.78 -4.28
CA ILE A 80 3.51 1.42 -4.80
C ILE A 80 4.76 0.52 -4.61
N ARG A 81 5.97 1.03 -4.89
CA ARG A 81 7.22 0.28 -4.65
C ARG A 81 7.47 0.04 -3.16
N ALA A 82 7.22 1.03 -2.31
CA ALA A 82 7.39 0.91 -0.86
C ALA A 82 6.44 -0.16 -0.27
N ALA A 83 5.20 -0.25 -0.76
CA ALA A 83 4.27 -1.30 -0.37
C ALA A 83 4.81 -2.70 -0.75
N ALA A 84 5.34 -2.85 -1.97
CA ALA A 84 5.91 -4.12 -2.42
C ALA A 84 7.17 -4.51 -1.62
N GLU A 85 8.01 -3.54 -1.24
CA GLU A 85 9.15 -3.79 -0.36
C GLU A 85 8.69 -4.25 1.04
N ALA A 86 7.65 -3.62 1.59
CA ALA A 86 7.06 -4.04 2.85
C ALA A 86 6.53 -5.49 2.79
N ALA A 87 5.89 -5.89 1.68
CA ALA A 87 5.41 -7.26 1.46
C ALA A 87 6.54 -8.30 1.43
N ARG A 88 7.76 -7.92 1.06
CA ARG A 88 8.92 -8.83 1.02
C ARG A 88 9.60 -9.03 2.38
N ARG A 89 9.22 -8.27 3.41
CA ARG A 89 9.82 -8.37 4.76
C ARG A 89 9.49 -9.68 5.46
N TYR A 90 8.36 -10.29 5.12
CA TYR A 90 7.88 -11.52 5.71
C TYR A 90 7.52 -12.55 4.64
N PRO A 91 7.70 -13.86 4.91
CA PRO A 91 7.22 -14.88 4.01
C PRO A 91 5.68 -14.88 3.99
N ILE A 92 5.10 -15.28 2.86
CA ILE A 92 3.67 -15.13 2.59
C ILE A 92 2.76 -15.83 3.62
N ASP A 93 3.23 -16.92 4.23
CA ASP A 93 2.51 -17.66 5.28
C ASP A 93 2.33 -16.88 6.59
N LYS A 94 3.00 -15.74 6.74
CA LYS A 94 2.88 -14.85 7.90
C LYS A 94 1.82 -13.78 7.72
N PHE A 95 1.32 -13.58 6.51
CA PHE A 95 0.25 -12.63 6.21
C PHE A 95 -1.14 -13.29 6.30
N PRO A 96 -2.23 -12.50 6.33
CA PRO A 96 -3.59 -13.03 6.34
C PRO A 96 -3.86 -13.99 5.18
N ALA A 97 -4.78 -14.93 5.39
CA ALA A 97 -5.23 -15.82 4.32
C ALA A 97 -5.79 -14.99 3.14
N GLY A 98 -5.30 -15.25 1.93
CA GLY A 98 -5.65 -14.46 0.73
C GLY A 98 -4.63 -13.37 0.37
N ALA A 99 -3.66 -13.07 1.24
CA ALA A 99 -2.62 -12.07 0.97
C ALA A 99 -1.79 -12.36 -0.29
N ALA A 100 -1.65 -13.63 -0.69
CA ALA A 100 -0.89 -14.00 -1.88
C ALA A 100 -1.47 -13.39 -3.17
N ALA A 101 -2.80 -13.30 -3.26
CA ALA A 101 -3.46 -12.68 -4.42
C ALA A 101 -3.20 -11.17 -4.45
N VAL A 102 -3.34 -10.51 -3.29
CA VAL A 102 -3.08 -9.07 -3.14
C VAL A 102 -1.62 -8.73 -3.46
N ILE A 103 -0.66 -9.53 -2.98
CA ILE A 103 0.77 -9.32 -3.24
C ILE A 103 1.10 -9.53 -4.71
N SER A 104 0.49 -10.53 -5.37
CA SER A 104 0.63 -10.70 -6.82
C SER A 104 0.14 -9.47 -7.60
N GLU A 105 -1.02 -8.93 -7.24
CA GLU A 105 -1.59 -7.73 -7.87
C GLU A 105 -0.74 -6.48 -7.60
N LEU A 106 -0.11 -6.42 -6.42
CA LEU A 106 0.85 -5.38 -6.09
C LEU A 106 2.13 -5.48 -6.93
N ASP A 107 2.65 -6.69 -7.17
CA ASP A 107 3.81 -6.89 -8.05
C ASP A 107 3.46 -6.50 -9.51
N ASP A 108 2.24 -6.77 -9.97
CA ASP A 108 1.75 -6.30 -11.28
C ASP A 108 1.72 -4.76 -11.34
N LEU A 109 1.20 -4.10 -10.31
CA LEU A 109 1.23 -2.63 -10.21
C LEU A 109 2.65 -2.06 -10.23
N VAL A 110 3.59 -2.68 -9.52
CA VAL A 110 5.00 -2.28 -9.56
C VAL A 110 5.52 -2.35 -10.99
N ALA A 111 5.23 -3.43 -11.73
CA ALA A 111 5.65 -3.54 -13.12
C ALA A 111 5.04 -2.43 -14.00
N GLU A 112 3.77 -2.06 -13.79
CA GLU A 112 3.14 -0.93 -14.48
C GLU A 112 3.82 0.42 -14.15
N THR A 113 4.27 0.64 -12.91
CA THR A 113 4.99 1.87 -12.55
C THR A 113 6.31 2.04 -13.30
N GLU A 114 7.00 0.94 -13.62
CA GLU A 114 8.24 0.97 -14.40
C GLU A 114 8.01 1.32 -15.87
N VAL A 115 6.82 1.01 -16.40
CA VAL A 115 6.43 1.34 -17.79
C VAL A 115 5.95 2.79 -17.91
N ALA A 116 5.35 3.33 -16.84
CA ALA A 116 4.81 4.69 -16.78
C ALA A 116 5.83 5.77 -16.36
N SER A 117 7.06 5.37 -15.96
CA SER A 117 8.17 6.27 -15.55
C SER A 117 9.07 6.66 -16.72
#